data_AF-A0AAD6GK92-F1
#
_entry.id   AF-A0AAD6GK92-F1
#
_cell.length_a   1.000
_cell.length_b   1.000
_cell.length_c   1.000
_cell.angle_alpha   90.00
_cell.angle_beta   90.00
_cell.angle_gamma   90.00
#
_symmetry.space_group_name_H-M   'P 1'
#
loop_
_entity.id
_entity.type
_entity.pdbx_description
1 polymer ?
#
loop_
_entity_poly.entity_id
_entity_poly.type
_entity_poly.pdbx_seq_one_letter_code
_entity_poly.pdbx_strand_id
1 'polypeptide(L)'
;MAPVPEAYFPSLDKCFAGDAQLLSWRRAFLYTNDPEGHADDGSHIEAFLSHPESIQLLSQSLNSFARPSAKSKSEFESKTAAIHVETNSKSSFDLNEIKADAQWLSQKAEVDEITALRLTVLEWQNRPATRLTANFSSEEVTSVQSAAGADKLSASVAGPNLANILRQVAGDNNSASFDSETNRRLRLRYTYLSERSHVVKTYRKLLAMSLHNIPSKTPATPATERKLALCKLGASLFKDKSTGSSLSKCLEECMAAIRSRLTALSGSGGWLNTDESSEETEILWRSFMAEEVGHILQIMFHQLHASAEVPSGDLLLSWLKLMNEYQFLEGLSVPCQDPVEVVFPIQAFVSLTTLAFLKLPLAFSSITNRAQPQTFPSGQTAYFLSKEKNF
;
A
#
# COMPACT_ATOMS: atom_id res chain seq x y z
N MET A 1 -16.72 -13.70 25.09
CA MET A 1 -16.31 -12.71 24.07
C MET A 1 -17.19 -12.95 22.85
N ALA A 2 -17.77 -11.91 22.25
CA ALA A 2 -18.53 -12.08 21.00
C ALA A 2 -17.59 -12.62 19.91
N PRO A 3 -18.05 -13.51 19.02
CA PRO A 3 -17.23 -14.00 17.92
C PRO A 3 -16.72 -12.82 17.09
N VAL A 4 -15.42 -12.83 16.81
CA VAL A 4 -14.79 -11.82 15.96
C VAL A 4 -15.47 -11.88 14.59
N PRO A 5 -15.91 -10.74 14.01
CA PRO A 5 -16.58 -10.76 12.71
C PRO A 5 -15.69 -11.43 11.65
N GLU A 6 -16.23 -12.30 10.81
CA GLU A 6 -15.49 -12.97 9.72
C GLU A 6 -15.05 -11.99 8.60
N ALA A 7 -15.12 -10.68 8.82
CA ALA A 7 -14.97 -9.64 7.80
C ALA A 7 -13.56 -9.54 7.20
N TYR A 8 -12.51 -9.90 7.94
CA TYR A 8 -11.12 -9.76 7.46
C TYR A 8 -10.62 -10.99 6.70
N PHE A 9 -10.78 -12.17 7.30
CA PHE A 9 -10.44 -13.45 6.67
C PHE A 9 -11.45 -14.55 7.08
N PRO A 10 -12.53 -14.73 6.31
CA PRO A 10 -13.51 -15.79 6.50
C PRO A 10 -12.88 -17.19 6.50
N SER A 11 -13.69 -18.17 6.88
CA SER A 11 -13.33 -19.58 6.75
C SER A 11 -13.10 -19.94 5.28
N LEU A 12 -12.14 -20.83 5.03
CA LEU A 12 -11.66 -21.08 3.68
C LEU A 12 -12.69 -21.82 2.82
N ASP A 13 -13.52 -22.66 3.43
CA ASP A 13 -14.71 -23.28 2.82
C ASP A 13 -15.63 -22.22 2.20
N LYS A 14 -16.01 -21.17 2.97
CA LYS A 14 -16.81 -20.06 2.45
C LYS A 14 -16.11 -19.29 1.34
N CYS A 15 -14.79 -19.11 1.45
CA CYS A 15 -14.01 -18.43 0.40
C CYS A 15 -13.99 -19.21 -0.92
N PHE A 16 -13.87 -20.54 -0.88
CA PHE A 16 -13.79 -21.36 -2.09
C PHE A 16 -15.18 -21.74 -2.64
N ALA A 17 -16.20 -21.85 -1.80
CA ALA A 17 -17.59 -22.02 -2.22
C ALA A 17 -18.15 -20.78 -2.94
N GLY A 18 -17.56 -19.61 -2.71
CA GLY A 18 -18.04 -18.32 -3.23
C GLY A 18 -19.01 -17.61 -2.29
N ASP A 19 -19.30 -18.19 -1.12
CA ASP A 19 -20.18 -17.61 -0.09
C ASP A 19 -19.57 -16.38 0.57
N ALA A 20 -18.24 -16.25 0.55
CA ALA A 20 -17.53 -15.08 1.08
C ALA A 20 -16.39 -14.62 0.17
N GLN A 21 -16.44 -13.36 -0.28
CA GLN A 21 -15.36 -12.73 -1.05
C GLN A 21 -14.40 -11.97 -0.13
N LEU A 22 -13.09 -12.15 -0.33
CA LEU A 22 -12.09 -11.36 0.38
C LEU A 22 -12.06 -9.92 -0.13
N LEU A 23 -12.15 -8.97 0.81
CA LEU A 23 -11.92 -7.56 0.53
C LEU A 23 -10.42 -7.28 0.44
N SER A 24 -9.98 -6.69 -0.68
CA SER A 24 -8.59 -6.26 -0.86
C SER A 24 -8.36 -4.87 -0.26
N TRP A 25 -7.13 -4.61 0.21
CA TRP A 25 -6.71 -3.27 0.61
C TRP A 25 -6.78 -2.28 -0.55
N ARG A 26 -6.61 -2.76 -1.79
CA ARG A 26 -6.89 -1.94 -2.98
C ARG A 26 -8.33 -1.45 -3.02
N ARG A 27 -9.33 -2.31 -2.79
CA ARG A 27 -10.75 -1.91 -2.74
C ARG A 27 -11.03 -0.98 -1.57
N ALA A 28 -10.45 -1.27 -0.40
CA ALA A 28 -10.57 -0.41 0.77
C ALA A 28 -10.02 1.01 0.49
N PHE A 29 -8.86 1.12 -0.16
CA PHE A 29 -8.30 2.41 -0.56
C PHE A 29 -9.21 3.16 -1.54
N LEU A 30 -9.72 2.50 -2.58
CA LEU A 30 -10.63 3.13 -3.55
C LEU A 30 -11.88 3.69 -2.85
N TYR A 31 -12.47 2.91 -1.94
CA TYR A 31 -13.58 3.37 -1.10
C TYR A 31 -13.21 4.60 -0.25
N THR A 32 -12.01 4.67 0.32
CA THR A 32 -11.60 5.87 1.07
C THR A 32 -11.44 7.12 0.19
N ASN A 33 -11.24 6.97 -1.12
CA ASN A 33 -11.18 8.10 -2.05
C ASN A 33 -12.56 8.54 -2.52
N ASP A 34 -13.45 7.59 -2.78
CA ASP A 34 -14.81 7.83 -3.23
C ASP A 34 -15.81 6.89 -2.52
N PRO A 35 -16.27 7.24 -1.31
CA PRO A 35 -17.26 6.45 -0.58
C PRO A 35 -18.65 6.44 -1.25
N GLU A 36 -18.90 7.37 -2.19
CA GLU A 36 -20.19 7.53 -2.86
C GLU A 36 -20.31 6.60 -4.07
N GLY A 37 -19.26 6.54 -4.90
CA GLY A 37 -19.17 5.61 -6.03
C GLY A 37 -19.16 4.13 -5.64
N HIS A 38 -18.99 3.83 -4.35
CA HIS A 38 -18.95 2.47 -3.79
C HIS A 38 -20.05 2.23 -2.75
N ALA A 39 -21.23 2.86 -2.92
CA ALA A 39 -22.32 2.82 -1.96
C ALA A 39 -22.82 1.41 -1.61
N ASP A 40 -22.85 0.50 -2.58
CA ASP A 40 -23.38 -0.86 -2.43
C ASP A 40 -22.47 -1.75 -1.57
N ASP A 41 -21.16 -1.53 -1.61
CA ASP A 41 -20.16 -2.26 -0.83
C ASP A 41 -19.87 -1.61 0.54
N GLY A 42 -20.46 -0.45 0.82
CA GLY A 42 -20.03 0.43 1.91
C GLY A 42 -20.08 -0.22 3.28
N SER A 43 -21.12 -1.00 3.59
CA SER A 43 -21.25 -1.68 4.89
C SER A 43 -20.19 -2.77 5.09
N HIS A 44 -19.84 -3.51 4.03
CA HIS A 44 -18.81 -4.55 4.07
C HIS A 44 -17.42 -3.94 4.22
N ILE A 45 -17.15 -2.83 3.53
CA ILE A 45 -15.85 -2.13 3.61
C ILE A 45 -15.67 -1.46 4.97
N GLU A 46 -16.72 -0.87 5.53
CA GLU A 46 -16.69 -0.31 6.90
C GLU A 46 -16.44 -1.40 7.95
N ALA A 47 -17.10 -2.55 7.83
CA ALA A 47 -16.86 -3.71 8.69
C ALA A 47 -15.42 -4.24 8.56
N PHE A 48 -14.90 -4.31 7.34
CA PHE A 48 -13.51 -4.67 7.07
C PHE A 48 -12.53 -3.69 7.70
N LEU A 49 -12.70 -2.38 7.48
CA LEU A 49 -11.79 -1.34 7.98
C LEU A 49 -11.84 -1.21 9.52
N SER A 50 -12.99 -1.47 10.12
CA SER A 50 -13.20 -1.44 11.58
C SER A 50 -12.83 -2.76 12.26
N HIS A 51 -12.44 -3.78 11.50
CA HIS A 51 -12.04 -5.08 12.05
C HIS A 51 -10.76 -4.95 12.89
N PRO A 52 -10.62 -5.66 14.03
CA PRO A 52 -9.44 -5.58 14.88
C PRO A 52 -8.11 -5.84 14.14
N GLU A 53 -8.07 -6.83 13.25
CA GLU A 53 -6.88 -7.13 12.44
C GLU A 53 -6.57 -6.00 11.45
N SER A 54 -7.57 -5.40 10.80
CA SER A 54 -7.38 -4.23 9.93
C SER A 54 -6.84 -3.04 10.70
N ILE A 55 -7.38 -2.78 11.89
CA ILE A 55 -6.90 -1.70 12.78
C ILE A 55 -5.46 -1.96 13.20
N GLN A 56 -5.10 -3.20 13.53
CA GLN A 56 -3.73 -3.58 13.86
C GLN A 56 -2.78 -3.34 12.68
N LEU A 57 -3.15 -3.79 11.48
CA LEU A 57 -2.37 -3.61 10.26
C LEU A 57 -2.20 -2.13 9.90
N LEU A 58 -3.26 -1.33 10.01
CA LEU A 58 -3.20 0.12 9.79
C LEU A 58 -2.32 0.80 10.85
N SER A 59 -2.37 0.34 12.10
CA SER A 59 -1.53 0.86 13.18
C SER A 59 -0.04 0.58 12.96
N GLN A 60 0.28 -0.51 12.26
CA GLN A 60 1.62 -0.96 11.86
C GLN A 60 1.91 -0.72 10.37
N SER A 61 1.17 0.18 9.70
CA SER A 61 1.15 0.33 8.24
C SER A 61 2.50 0.58 7.55
N LEU A 62 3.51 1.08 8.27
CA LEU A 62 4.86 1.27 7.72
C LEU A 62 5.61 -0.06 7.54
N ASN A 63 5.21 -1.09 8.30
CA ASN A 63 5.69 -2.47 8.25
C ASN A 63 4.47 -3.42 8.36
N SER A 64 3.54 -3.30 7.40
CA SER A 64 2.17 -3.83 7.53
C SER A 64 2.07 -5.31 7.83
N PHE A 65 3.00 -6.15 7.35
CA PHE A 65 2.88 -7.60 7.48
C PHE A 65 3.90 -8.14 8.46
N ALA A 66 3.43 -8.95 9.40
CA ALA A 66 4.25 -9.55 10.43
C ALA A 66 5.14 -10.65 9.83
N ARG A 67 6.25 -10.94 10.51
CA ARG A 67 7.15 -12.03 10.13
C ARG A 67 6.59 -13.40 10.56
N PRO A 68 6.99 -14.50 9.89
CA PRO A 68 6.66 -15.86 10.30
C PRO A 68 6.98 -16.15 11.76
N SER A 69 6.11 -16.90 12.42
CA SER A 69 6.22 -17.27 13.82
C SER A 69 5.65 -18.67 14.06
N ALA A 70 6.04 -19.32 15.18
CA ALA A 70 5.47 -20.61 15.55
C ALA A 70 3.93 -20.55 15.70
N LYS A 71 3.41 -19.40 16.16
CA LYS A 71 1.97 -19.16 16.28
C LYS A 71 1.29 -19.11 14.91
N SER A 72 1.78 -18.28 13.99
CA SER A 72 1.19 -18.15 12.65
C SER A 72 1.26 -19.45 11.87
N LYS A 73 2.33 -20.24 12.04
CA LYS A 73 2.44 -21.59 11.48
C LYS A 73 1.36 -22.54 12.01
N SER A 74 1.15 -22.57 13.33
CA SER A 74 0.11 -23.40 13.94
C SER A 74 -1.30 -22.98 13.49
N GLU A 75 -1.56 -21.68 13.37
CA GLU A 75 -2.84 -21.16 12.86
C GLU A 75 -3.06 -21.55 11.39
N PHE A 76 -2.00 -21.50 10.56
CA PHE A 76 -2.05 -21.93 9.17
C PHE A 76 -2.41 -23.42 9.03
N GLU A 77 -1.76 -24.27 9.82
CA GLU A 77 -2.04 -25.71 9.85
C GLU A 77 -3.49 -25.97 10.29
N SER A 78 -3.96 -25.29 11.35
CA SER A 78 -5.34 -25.41 11.82
C SER A 78 -6.36 -24.97 10.77
N LYS A 79 -6.15 -23.80 10.14
CA LYS A 79 -7.12 -23.22 9.19
C LYS A 79 -7.22 -24.05 7.92
N THR A 80 -6.12 -24.65 7.49
CA THR A 80 -6.09 -25.46 6.27
C THR A 80 -6.41 -26.95 6.49
N ALA A 81 -6.37 -27.44 7.73
CA ALA A 81 -6.82 -28.78 8.09
C ALA A 81 -8.35 -28.92 8.03
N ALA A 82 -9.09 -27.87 8.40
CA ALA A 82 -10.56 -27.87 8.42
C ALA A 82 -11.17 -28.24 7.05
N ILE A 83 -10.59 -27.74 5.94
CA ILE A 83 -11.10 -28.04 4.59
C ILE A 83 -10.74 -29.45 4.13
N HIS A 84 -9.60 -30.00 4.57
CA HIS A 84 -9.11 -31.30 4.07
C HIS A 84 -10.09 -32.44 4.36
N VAL A 85 -10.98 -32.25 5.34
CA VAL A 85 -12.05 -33.20 5.70
C VAL A 85 -13.27 -33.11 4.76
N GLU A 86 -13.52 -31.94 4.15
CA GLU A 86 -14.75 -31.64 3.39
C GLU A 86 -14.59 -31.76 1.85
N THR A 87 -13.37 -31.68 1.30
CA THR A 87 -13.13 -31.61 -0.16
C THR A 87 -13.05 -32.94 -0.91
N ASN A 88 -13.36 -34.09 -0.28
CA ASN A 88 -13.36 -35.40 -0.96
C ASN A 88 -14.44 -35.55 -2.06
N SER A 89 -15.28 -34.53 -2.31
CA SER A 89 -16.23 -34.47 -3.42
C SER A 89 -15.90 -33.33 -4.39
N LYS A 90 -15.26 -33.64 -5.52
CA LYS A 90 -15.16 -32.82 -6.75
C LYS A 90 -15.01 -31.30 -6.53
N SER A 91 -13.95 -30.84 -5.86
CA SER A 91 -13.69 -29.40 -5.71
C SER A 91 -13.10 -28.78 -6.97
N SER A 92 -13.51 -27.55 -7.29
CA SER A 92 -13.00 -26.72 -8.40
C SER A 92 -11.62 -26.08 -8.13
N PHE A 93 -11.00 -26.39 -6.98
CA PHE A 93 -9.72 -25.83 -6.53
C PHE A 93 -8.80 -26.94 -6.00
N ASP A 94 -7.48 -26.73 -6.15
CA ASP A 94 -6.44 -27.57 -5.58
C ASP A 94 -5.91 -26.95 -4.27
N LEU A 95 -6.27 -27.55 -3.13
CA LEU A 95 -5.83 -27.08 -1.82
C LEU A 95 -4.32 -27.25 -1.62
N ASN A 96 -3.69 -28.23 -2.25
CA ASN A 96 -2.25 -28.44 -2.14
C ASN A 96 -1.49 -27.33 -2.87
N GLU A 97 -1.99 -26.89 -4.03
CA GLU A 97 -1.48 -25.72 -4.74
C GLU A 97 -1.55 -24.46 -3.86
N ILE A 98 -2.72 -24.17 -3.27
CA ILE A 98 -2.90 -22.99 -2.42
C ILE A 98 -1.96 -23.02 -1.20
N LYS A 99 -1.78 -24.18 -0.57
CA LYS A 99 -0.84 -24.36 0.54
C LYS A 99 0.61 -24.11 0.11
N ALA A 100 1.01 -24.69 -1.01
CA ALA A 100 2.37 -24.56 -1.53
C ALA A 100 2.71 -23.11 -1.88
N ASP A 101 1.79 -22.39 -2.51
CA ASP A 101 2.00 -20.99 -2.86
C ASP A 101 1.99 -20.05 -1.64
N ALA A 102 1.12 -20.30 -0.66
CA ALA A 102 1.12 -19.55 0.59
C ALA A 102 2.43 -19.74 1.36
N GLN A 103 2.94 -20.97 1.43
CA GLN A 103 4.24 -21.25 2.05
C GLN A 103 5.40 -20.63 1.28
N TRP A 104 5.37 -20.72 -0.06
CA TRP A 104 6.35 -20.08 -0.92
C TRP A 104 6.37 -18.56 -0.69
N LEU A 105 5.20 -17.91 -0.67
CA LEU A 105 5.09 -16.48 -0.43
C LEU A 105 5.60 -16.10 0.97
N SER A 106 5.19 -16.85 2.00
CA SER A 106 5.65 -16.64 3.37
C SER A 106 7.18 -16.69 3.48
N GLN A 107 7.81 -17.68 2.83
CA GLN A 107 9.26 -17.84 2.82
C GLN A 107 9.97 -16.72 2.05
N LYS A 108 9.48 -16.37 0.85
CA LYS A 108 10.14 -15.39 -0.02
C LYS A 108 9.94 -13.95 0.45
N ALA A 109 8.80 -13.66 1.05
CA ALA A 109 8.44 -12.31 1.48
C ALA A 109 8.73 -12.02 2.95
N GLU A 110 9.14 -13.05 3.71
CA GLU A 110 9.21 -13.02 5.17
C GLU A 110 7.91 -12.50 5.81
N VAL A 111 6.76 -12.93 5.27
CA VAL A 111 5.43 -12.64 5.85
C VAL A 111 4.85 -13.84 6.53
N ASP A 112 4.05 -13.62 7.58
CA ASP A 112 3.39 -14.69 8.31
C ASP A 112 2.49 -15.55 7.41
N GLU A 113 2.37 -16.82 7.76
CA GLU A 113 1.71 -17.84 6.95
C GLU A 113 0.21 -17.56 6.76
N ILE A 114 -0.44 -16.89 7.71
CA ILE A 114 -1.87 -16.54 7.63
C ILE A 114 -2.08 -15.40 6.64
N THR A 115 -1.27 -14.34 6.71
CA THR A 115 -1.27 -13.26 5.72
C THR A 115 -0.96 -13.81 4.33
N ALA A 116 0.05 -14.67 4.20
CA ALA A 116 0.40 -15.28 2.93
C ALA A 116 -0.76 -16.12 2.34
N LEU A 117 -1.44 -16.90 3.19
CA LEU A 117 -2.62 -17.67 2.81
C LEU A 117 -3.77 -16.76 2.38
N ARG A 118 -4.03 -15.68 3.10
CA ARG A 118 -5.06 -14.68 2.73
C ARG A 118 -4.79 -14.09 1.35
N LEU A 119 -3.54 -13.70 1.08
CA LEU A 119 -3.12 -13.15 -0.22
C LEU A 119 -3.25 -14.17 -1.34
N THR A 120 -2.95 -15.45 -1.06
CA THR A 120 -3.08 -16.55 -2.03
C THR A 120 -4.54 -16.81 -2.39
N VAL A 121 -5.44 -16.84 -1.39
CA VAL A 121 -6.88 -16.95 -1.63
C VAL A 121 -7.41 -15.73 -2.37
N LEU A 122 -6.92 -14.53 -2.05
CA LEU A 122 -7.30 -13.30 -2.73
C LEU A 122 -6.85 -13.32 -4.21
N GLU A 123 -5.64 -13.79 -4.52
CA GLU A 123 -5.20 -14.01 -5.90
C GLU A 123 -6.14 -14.97 -6.62
N TRP A 124 -6.43 -16.12 -6.00
CA TRP A 124 -7.29 -17.15 -6.58
C TRP A 124 -8.69 -16.63 -6.91
N GLN A 125 -9.33 -15.94 -5.96
CA GLN A 125 -10.67 -15.34 -6.17
C GLN A 125 -10.68 -14.27 -7.27
N ASN A 126 -9.55 -13.62 -7.54
CA ASN A 126 -9.43 -12.58 -8.57
C ASN A 126 -8.99 -13.10 -9.95
N ARG A 127 -8.63 -14.39 -10.09
CA ARG A 127 -8.20 -14.98 -11.38
C ARG A 127 -9.18 -14.72 -12.52
N PRO A 128 -10.52 -14.83 -12.35
CA PRO A 128 -11.45 -14.53 -13.44
C PRO A 128 -11.32 -13.09 -13.95
N ALA A 129 -11.23 -12.11 -13.04
CA ALA A 129 -11.03 -10.72 -13.39
C ALA A 129 -9.67 -10.50 -14.05
N THR A 130 -8.61 -11.14 -13.56
CA THR A 130 -7.28 -11.06 -14.17
C THR A 130 -7.25 -11.61 -15.58
N ARG A 131 -7.99 -12.69 -15.87
CA ARG A 131 -8.11 -13.25 -17.23
C ARG A 131 -8.78 -12.27 -18.20
N LEU A 132 -9.76 -11.48 -17.74
CA LEU A 132 -10.41 -10.46 -18.57
C LEU A 132 -9.50 -9.28 -18.89
N THR A 133 -8.56 -8.96 -17.98
CA THR A 133 -7.56 -7.91 -18.19
C THR A 133 -6.25 -8.43 -18.77
N ALA A 134 -6.15 -9.73 -19.02
CA ALA A 134 -4.98 -10.34 -19.62
C ALA A 134 -4.96 -10.06 -21.13
N ASN A 135 -3.90 -10.53 -21.78
CA ASN A 135 -3.69 -10.40 -23.22
C ASN A 135 -4.89 -10.96 -24.02
N PHE A 136 -5.25 -10.27 -25.10
CA PHE A 136 -6.27 -10.75 -26.05
C PHE A 136 -5.85 -12.07 -26.70
N SER A 137 -6.82 -12.92 -27.05
CA SER A 137 -6.56 -14.09 -27.87
C SER A 137 -6.24 -13.69 -29.32
N SER A 138 -5.59 -14.58 -30.08
CA SER A 138 -5.38 -14.41 -31.52
C SER A 138 -6.69 -14.12 -32.28
N GLU A 139 -7.78 -14.77 -31.86
CA GLU A 139 -9.12 -14.61 -32.44
C GLU A 139 -9.70 -13.25 -32.06
N GLU A 140 -9.54 -12.81 -30.81
CA GLU A 140 -9.96 -11.49 -30.36
C GLU A 140 -9.19 -10.38 -31.08
N VAL A 141 -7.86 -10.52 -31.23
CA VAL A 141 -7.03 -9.60 -31.99
C VAL A 141 -7.50 -9.51 -33.44
N THR A 142 -7.71 -10.66 -34.08
CA THR A 142 -8.18 -10.73 -35.47
C THR A 142 -9.58 -10.13 -35.61
N SER A 143 -10.47 -10.39 -34.66
CA SER A 143 -11.82 -9.83 -34.62
C SER A 143 -11.80 -8.30 -34.44
N VAL A 144 -10.97 -7.77 -33.53
CA VAL A 144 -10.81 -6.32 -33.32
C VAL A 144 -10.21 -5.67 -34.57
N GLN A 145 -9.19 -6.27 -35.18
CA GLN A 145 -8.60 -5.76 -36.42
C GLN A 145 -9.62 -5.77 -37.58
N SER A 146 -10.42 -6.82 -37.70
CA SER A 146 -11.46 -6.94 -38.72
C SER A 146 -12.60 -5.93 -38.49
N ALA A 147 -13.01 -5.72 -37.24
CA ALA A 147 -14.06 -4.77 -36.88
C ALA A 147 -13.61 -3.30 -37.03
N ALA A 148 -12.34 -3.00 -36.73
CA ALA A 148 -11.79 -1.66 -36.85
C ALA A 148 -11.50 -1.25 -38.31
N GLY A 149 -11.34 -2.22 -39.22
CA GLY A 149 -10.89 -2.00 -40.58
C GLY A 149 -9.40 -1.66 -40.62
N ALA A 150 -8.58 -2.55 -41.17
CA ALA A 150 -7.12 -2.46 -41.17
C ALA A 150 -6.58 -1.10 -41.69
N ASP A 151 -7.29 -0.45 -42.62
CA ASP A 151 -6.88 0.82 -43.23
C ASP A 151 -7.23 2.07 -42.40
N LYS A 152 -8.09 1.97 -41.37
CA LYS A 152 -8.57 3.14 -40.60
C LYS A 152 -7.89 3.31 -39.24
N LEU A 153 -7.19 2.29 -38.74
CA LEU A 153 -6.47 2.37 -37.46
C LEU A 153 -5.26 3.30 -37.54
N SER A 154 -4.54 3.36 -38.65
CA SER A 154 -3.40 4.28 -38.81
C SER A 154 -3.78 5.77 -38.85
N ALA A 155 -5.06 6.08 -39.12
CA ALA A 155 -5.57 7.45 -39.25
C ALA A 155 -6.14 8.03 -37.93
N SER A 156 -6.19 7.25 -36.85
CA SER A 156 -6.74 7.67 -35.55
C SER A 156 -5.64 7.95 -34.52
N VAL A 157 -5.85 8.96 -33.66
CA VAL A 157 -4.91 9.37 -32.59
C VAL A 157 -4.63 8.23 -31.59
N ALA A 158 -5.57 7.31 -31.39
CA ALA A 158 -5.40 6.13 -30.51
C ALA A 158 -4.92 4.86 -31.26
N GLY A 159 -4.85 4.94 -32.59
CA GLY A 159 -4.60 3.81 -33.48
C GLY A 159 -3.23 3.14 -33.36
N PRO A 160 -2.12 3.89 -33.25
CA PRO A 160 -0.79 3.32 -33.07
C PRO A 160 -0.64 2.54 -31.76
N ASN A 161 -1.23 3.06 -30.67
CA ASN A 161 -1.21 2.40 -29.36
C ASN A 161 -2.08 1.12 -29.37
N LEU A 162 -3.28 1.18 -29.95
CA LEU A 162 -4.12 -0.01 -30.11
C LEU A 162 -3.42 -1.07 -30.99
N ALA A 163 -2.79 -0.67 -32.09
CA ALA A 163 -2.07 -1.58 -32.97
C ALA A 163 -0.86 -2.22 -32.29
N ASN A 164 -0.13 -1.48 -31.43
CA ASN A 164 0.97 -2.02 -30.64
C ASN A 164 0.48 -3.01 -29.57
N ILE A 165 -0.60 -2.69 -28.85
CA ILE A 165 -1.23 -3.60 -27.88
C ILE A 165 -1.66 -4.89 -28.58
N LEU A 166 -2.32 -4.80 -29.74
CA LEU A 166 -2.78 -5.97 -30.50
C LEU A 166 -1.61 -6.80 -31.08
N ARG A 167 -0.46 -6.18 -31.41
CA ARG A 167 0.72 -6.87 -31.98
C ARG A 167 1.61 -7.54 -30.93
N GLN A 168 1.77 -6.96 -29.75
CA GLN A 168 2.49 -7.61 -28.62
C GLN A 168 1.80 -8.90 -28.16
N VAL A 169 0.51 -9.02 -28.45
CA VAL A 169 -0.41 -10.00 -27.86
C VAL A 169 -0.57 -11.29 -28.68
N ALA A 170 -0.25 -11.28 -29.97
CA ALA A 170 -0.39 -12.46 -30.83
C ALA A 170 0.69 -13.56 -30.62
N GLY A 171 1.72 -13.29 -29.81
CA GLY A 171 2.91 -14.15 -29.70
C GLY A 171 2.91 -15.23 -28.62
N ASP A 172 1.99 -15.17 -27.63
CA ASP A 172 2.19 -15.90 -26.35
C ASP A 172 0.93 -16.64 -25.86
N ASN A 173 0.06 -17.03 -26.79
CA ASN A 173 -1.26 -17.52 -26.49
C ASN A 173 -1.24 -19.01 -26.09
N ASN A 174 -1.01 -19.28 -24.80
CA ASN A 174 -1.26 -20.60 -24.23
C ASN A 174 -2.01 -20.44 -22.90
N SER A 175 -3.28 -20.86 -22.83
CA SER A 175 -4.07 -20.84 -21.58
C SER A 175 -3.41 -21.67 -20.47
N ALA A 176 -2.65 -22.71 -20.85
CA ALA A 176 -1.78 -23.48 -19.96
C ALA A 176 -0.67 -22.64 -19.31
N SER A 177 -0.26 -21.52 -19.93
CA SER A 177 0.68 -20.57 -19.37
C SER A 177 0.08 -19.84 -18.17
N PHE A 178 -1.20 -19.44 -18.21
CA PHE A 178 -1.82 -18.66 -17.13
C PHE A 178 -1.86 -19.42 -15.79
N ASP A 179 -2.23 -20.70 -15.83
CA ASP A 179 -2.32 -21.53 -14.63
C ASP A 179 -0.98 -22.15 -14.21
N SER A 180 0.11 -21.91 -14.97
CA SER A 180 1.45 -22.37 -14.60
C SER A 180 1.91 -21.80 -13.25
N GLU A 181 2.72 -22.58 -12.52
CA GLU A 181 3.27 -22.20 -11.22
C GLU A 181 4.02 -20.86 -11.27
N THR A 182 4.80 -20.63 -12.33
CA THR A 182 5.53 -19.38 -12.56
C THR A 182 4.60 -18.18 -12.65
N ASN A 183 3.58 -18.24 -13.51
CA ASN A 183 2.67 -17.11 -13.71
C ASN A 183 1.74 -16.89 -12.53
N ARG A 184 1.33 -17.96 -11.84
CA ARG A 184 0.58 -17.87 -10.60
C ARG A 184 1.37 -17.18 -9.49
N ARG A 185 2.64 -17.55 -9.30
CA ARG A 185 3.53 -16.88 -8.33
C ARG A 185 3.86 -15.44 -8.73
N LEU A 186 3.94 -15.14 -10.03
CA LEU A 186 4.08 -13.77 -10.51
C LEU A 186 2.86 -12.91 -10.17
N ARG A 187 1.64 -13.43 -10.37
CA ARG A 187 0.41 -12.74 -9.93
C ARG A 187 0.36 -12.60 -8.42
N LEU A 188 0.75 -13.62 -7.67
CA LEU A 188 0.79 -13.58 -6.22
C LEU A 188 1.77 -12.51 -5.71
N ARG A 189 2.93 -12.34 -6.36
CA ARG A 189 3.87 -11.23 -6.12
C ARG A 189 3.20 -9.88 -6.30
N TYR A 190 2.52 -9.69 -7.43
CA TYR A 190 1.79 -8.46 -7.70
C TYR A 190 0.74 -8.19 -6.62
N THR A 191 -0.07 -9.20 -6.26
CA THR A 191 -1.08 -9.10 -5.20
C THR A 191 -0.44 -8.72 -3.87
N TYR A 192 0.67 -9.34 -3.47
CA TYR A 192 1.40 -8.98 -2.26
C TYR A 192 1.85 -7.52 -2.24
N LEU A 193 2.58 -7.07 -3.29
CA LEU A 193 3.10 -5.71 -3.37
C LEU A 193 1.98 -4.68 -3.41
N SER A 194 0.93 -4.97 -4.18
CA SER A 194 -0.27 -4.15 -4.27
C SER A 194 -0.93 -4.03 -2.89
N GLU A 195 -1.22 -5.12 -2.20
CA GLU A 195 -1.89 -5.08 -0.91
C GLU A 195 -1.07 -4.32 0.13
N ARG A 196 0.25 -4.55 0.17
CA ARG A 196 1.15 -3.83 1.10
C ARG A 196 1.14 -2.32 0.86
N SER A 197 1.28 -1.88 -0.40
CA SER A 197 1.24 -0.47 -0.77
C SER A 197 -0.13 0.14 -0.44
N HIS A 198 -1.22 -0.57 -0.69
CA HIS A 198 -2.57 -0.08 -0.43
C HIS A 198 -2.91 0.04 1.07
N VAL A 199 -2.26 -0.71 1.96
CA VAL A 199 -2.34 -0.45 3.41
C VAL A 199 -1.78 0.94 3.73
N VAL A 200 -0.58 1.27 3.23
CA VAL A 200 0.05 2.59 3.44
C VAL A 200 -0.81 3.71 2.85
N LYS A 201 -1.34 3.50 1.63
CA LYS A 201 -2.23 4.45 0.96
C LYS A 201 -3.50 4.72 1.76
N THR A 202 -4.13 3.65 2.27
CA THR A 202 -5.34 3.73 3.11
C THR A 202 -5.03 4.47 4.40
N TYR A 203 -3.95 4.12 5.09
CA TYR A 203 -3.51 4.80 6.32
C TYR A 203 -3.28 6.30 6.11
N ARG A 204 -2.54 6.68 5.05
CA ARG A 204 -2.32 8.07 4.67
C ARG A 204 -3.62 8.80 4.35
N LYS A 205 -4.55 8.16 3.63
CA LYS A 205 -5.83 8.77 3.28
C LYS A 205 -6.69 9.01 4.52
N LEU A 206 -6.75 8.04 5.43
CA LEU A 206 -7.44 8.17 6.72
C LEU A 206 -6.83 9.29 7.58
N LEU A 207 -5.50 9.45 7.58
CA LEU A 207 -4.83 10.59 8.21
C LEU A 207 -5.34 11.91 7.64
N ALA A 208 -5.25 12.09 6.32
CA ALA A 208 -5.68 13.32 5.66
C ALA A 208 -7.16 13.63 5.95
N MET A 209 -8.03 12.62 5.90
CA MET A 209 -9.45 12.79 6.24
C MET A 209 -9.65 13.22 7.70
N SER A 210 -8.90 12.64 8.64
CA SER A 210 -8.99 13.00 10.07
C SER A 210 -8.57 14.45 10.35
N LEU A 211 -7.59 14.97 9.61
CA LEU A 211 -7.07 16.34 9.76
C LEU A 211 -7.93 17.40 9.07
N HIS A 212 -8.61 17.05 7.97
CA HIS A 212 -9.38 17.97 7.15
C HIS A 212 -10.90 17.86 7.35
N ASN A 213 -11.36 17.22 8.44
CA ASN A 213 -12.78 17.10 8.72
C ASN A 213 -13.37 18.47 9.11
N ILE A 214 -13.93 19.17 8.13
CA ILE A 214 -14.78 20.35 8.37
C ILE A 214 -16.17 19.80 8.67
N PRO A 215 -16.74 20.03 9.87
CA PRO A 215 -18.11 19.64 10.14
C PRO A 215 -19.03 20.39 9.18
N SER A 216 -19.53 19.67 8.17
CA SER A 216 -20.49 20.24 7.23
C SER A 216 -21.78 20.50 7.99
N LYS A 217 -22.29 21.73 7.93
CA LYS A 217 -23.63 22.10 8.44
C LYS A 217 -24.77 21.53 7.59
N THR A 218 -24.46 20.70 6.61
CA THR A 218 -25.44 20.06 5.73
C THR A 218 -26.17 18.93 6.47
N PRO A 219 -27.45 18.70 6.15
CA PRO A 219 -28.20 17.58 6.70
C PRO A 219 -27.48 16.25 6.43
N ALA A 220 -27.57 15.32 7.39
CA ALA A 220 -26.94 14.01 7.30
C ALA A 220 -27.50 13.24 6.10
N THR A 221 -26.69 13.08 5.05
CA THR A 221 -26.92 12.10 3.98
C THR A 221 -26.14 10.83 4.29
N PRO A 222 -26.54 9.66 3.78
CA PRO A 222 -25.77 8.41 3.93
C PRO A 222 -24.30 8.56 3.48
N ALA A 223 -24.05 9.36 2.44
CA ALA A 223 -22.69 9.70 2.00
C ALA A 223 -21.89 10.49 3.06
N THR A 224 -22.53 11.47 3.69
CA THR A 224 -21.93 12.25 4.79
C THR A 224 -21.63 11.36 5.99
N GLU A 225 -22.49 10.39 6.29
CA GLU A 225 -22.30 9.43 7.39
C GLU A 225 -21.10 8.50 7.15
N ARG A 226 -20.96 7.93 5.94
CA ARG A 226 -19.80 7.09 5.58
C ARG A 226 -18.49 7.86 5.67
N LYS A 227 -18.46 9.07 5.11
CA LYS A 227 -17.28 9.95 5.19
C LYS A 227 -16.94 10.27 6.65
N LEU A 228 -17.95 10.55 7.48
CA LEU A 228 -17.77 10.79 8.91
C LEU A 228 -17.24 9.54 9.63
N ALA A 229 -17.70 8.35 9.28
CA ALA A 229 -17.21 7.08 9.84
C ALA A 229 -15.71 6.89 9.53
N LEU A 230 -15.29 7.12 8.28
CA LEU A 230 -13.88 7.11 7.88
C LEU A 230 -13.06 8.17 8.61
N CYS A 231 -13.57 9.40 8.78
CA CYS A 231 -12.91 10.44 9.56
C CYS A 231 -12.72 10.03 11.02
N LYS A 232 -13.73 9.39 11.64
CA LYS A 232 -13.67 8.87 13.01
C LYS A 232 -12.66 7.75 13.14
N LEU A 233 -12.60 6.84 12.17
CA LEU A 233 -11.60 5.77 12.11
C LEU A 233 -10.18 6.35 11.99
N GLY A 234 -9.98 7.33 11.12
CA GLY A 234 -8.70 8.04 11.04
C GLY A 234 -8.35 8.70 12.38
N ALA A 235 -9.28 9.45 12.97
CA ALA A 235 -9.05 10.11 14.25
C ALA A 235 -8.69 9.12 15.37
N SER A 236 -9.29 7.93 15.40
CA SER A 236 -8.93 6.91 16.40
C SER A 236 -7.54 6.33 16.19
N LEU A 237 -7.11 6.11 14.93
CA LEU A 237 -5.77 5.61 14.61
C LEU A 237 -4.64 6.59 14.96
N PHE A 238 -4.92 7.90 14.89
CA PHE A 238 -3.92 8.95 15.09
C PHE A 238 -4.05 9.72 16.40
N LYS A 239 -5.06 9.43 17.24
CA LYS A 239 -5.34 10.15 18.49
C LYS A 239 -4.09 10.32 19.37
N ASP A 240 -3.30 9.26 19.51
CA ASP A 240 -2.12 9.23 20.37
C ASP A 240 -0.80 9.48 19.63
N LYS A 241 -0.84 9.81 18.32
CA LYS A 241 0.35 9.97 17.46
C LYS A 241 0.62 11.41 17.00
N SER A 242 -0.25 12.36 17.36
CA SER A 242 -0.25 13.70 16.74
C SER A 242 0.49 14.79 17.55
N THR A 243 0.97 14.50 18.76
CA THR A 243 1.63 15.50 19.63
C THR A 243 2.83 14.93 20.40
N GLY A 244 3.71 15.81 20.88
CA GLY A 244 4.81 15.50 21.78
C GLY A 244 5.68 14.31 21.37
N SER A 245 6.02 13.44 22.33
CA SER A 245 6.92 12.30 22.11
C SER A 245 6.39 11.27 21.12
N SER A 246 5.07 11.08 21.06
CA SER A 246 4.46 10.13 20.12
C SER A 246 4.56 10.60 18.68
N LEU A 247 4.43 11.91 18.44
CA LEU A 247 4.68 12.51 17.13
C LEU A 247 6.13 12.31 16.71
N SER A 248 7.09 12.57 17.59
CA SER A 248 8.52 12.31 17.32
C SER A 248 8.75 10.85 16.94
N LYS A 249 8.21 9.91 17.71
CA LYS A 249 8.31 8.48 17.43
C LYS A 249 7.69 8.10 16.08
N CYS A 250 6.51 8.65 15.76
CA CYS A 250 5.87 8.41 14.46
C CYS A 250 6.72 8.91 13.29
N LEU A 251 7.36 10.08 13.42
CA LEU A 251 8.26 10.62 12.40
C LEU A 251 9.56 9.82 12.29
N GLU A 252 10.11 9.34 13.40
CA GLU A 252 11.26 8.42 13.42
C GLU A 252 10.94 7.09 12.73
N GLU A 253 9.77 6.51 13.00
CA GLU A 253 9.29 5.31 12.30
C GLU A 253 9.13 5.56 10.79
N CYS A 254 8.61 6.72 10.39
CA CYS A 254 8.55 7.11 8.98
C CYS A 254 9.93 7.25 8.34
N MET A 255 10.89 7.88 9.02
CA MET A 255 12.28 8.01 8.54
C MET A 255 12.96 6.64 8.39
N ALA A 256 12.78 5.74 9.37
CA ALA A 256 13.28 4.37 9.29
C ALA A 256 12.65 3.59 8.13
N ALA A 257 11.35 3.77 7.91
CA ALA A 257 10.61 3.16 6.81
C ALA A 257 11.09 3.65 5.44
N ILE A 258 11.36 4.95 5.29
CA ILE A 258 11.96 5.54 4.08
C ILE A 258 13.36 4.97 3.85
N ARG A 259 14.24 5.00 4.87
CA ARG A 259 15.60 4.45 4.76
C ARG A 259 15.58 2.98 4.32
N SER A 260 14.72 2.17 4.92
CA SER A 260 14.59 0.75 4.57
C SER A 260 14.23 0.56 3.09
N ARG A 261 13.32 1.37 2.54
CA ARG A 261 12.89 1.28 1.15
C ARG A 261 13.95 1.75 0.17
N LEU A 262 14.62 2.86 0.49
CA LEU A 262 15.71 3.40 -0.32
C LEU A 262 16.93 2.46 -0.32
N THR A 263 17.28 1.89 0.84
CA THR A 263 18.34 0.88 0.95
C THR A 263 18.03 -0.33 0.07
N ALA A 264 16.78 -0.81 0.13
CA ALA A 264 16.36 -1.92 -0.71
C ALA A 264 16.48 -1.55 -2.20
N LEU A 265 16.02 -0.37 -2.62
CA LEU A 265 16.14 0.12 -4.00
C LEU A 265 17.58 0.22 -4.51
N SER A 266 18.56 0.49 -3.63
CA SER A 266 19.98 0.57 -3.97
C SER A 266 20.69 -0.80 -4.05
N GLY A 267 20.07 -1.87 -3.56
CA GLY A 267 20.64 -3.22 -3.56
C GLY A 267 20.56 -3.92 -4.92
N SER A 268 21.41 -4.95 -5.13
CA SER A 268 21.33 -5.84 -6.29
C SER A 268 20.39 -7.02 -6.01
N GLY A 269 19.33 -7.16 -6.81
CA GLY A 269 18.38 -8.28 -6.77
C GLY A 269 17.20 -8.05 -5.84
N GLY A 270 16.13 -7.40 -6.34
CA GLY A 270 15.03 -6.84 -5.56
C GLY A 270 14.38 -7.74 -4.52
N TRP A 271 13.17 -8.25 -4.79
CA TRP A 271 12.45 -9.11 -3.83
C TRP A 271 12.82 -10.59 -3.96
N LEU A 272 13.47 -10.99 -5.06
CA LEU A 272 13.88 -12.37 -5.31
C LEU A 272 15.38 -12.46 -5.55
N ASN A 273 15.92 -13.67 -5.37
CA ASN A 273 17.27 -13.99 -5.82
C ASN A 273 17.39 -13.71 -7.32
N THR A 274 18.61 -13.42 -7.78
CA THR A 274 18.93 -13.11 -9.18
C THR A 274 18.36 -14.12 -10.18
N ASP A 275 18.24 -15.38 -9.76
CA ASP A 275 17.85 -16.50 -10.62
C ASP A 275 16.33 -16.59 -10.84
N GLU A 276 15.53 -15.95 -9.98
CA GLU A 276 14.06 -15.92 -10.05
C GLU A 276 13.54 -14.51 -10.45
N SER A 277 14.46 -13.57 -10.67
CA SER A 277 14.17 -12.18 -10.98
C SER A 277 14.04 -11.96 -12.48
N SER A 278 12.86 -11.53 -12.95
CA SER A 278 12.68 -11.00 -14.32
C SER A 278 12.74 -9.47 -14.35
N GLU A 279 12.97 -8.89 -15.53
CA GLU A 279 12.99 -7.42 -15.70
C GLU A 279 11.65 -6.80 -15.29
N GLU A 280 10.53 -7.36 -15.74
CA GLU A 280 9.17 -6.90 -15.44
C GLU A 280 8.91 -6.93 -13.93
N THR A 281 9.43 -7.97 -13.29
CA THR A 281 9.26 -8.28 -11.88
C THR A 281 10.05 -7.30 -10.99
N GLU A 282 11.22 -6.88 -11.44
CA GLU A 282 12.03 -5.83 -10.80
C GLU A 282 11.47 -4.44 -11.03
N ILE A 283 11.00 -4.16 -12.25
CA ILE A 283 10.31 -2.92 -12.59
C ILE A 283 9.11 -2.69 -11.66
N LEU A 284 8.28 -3.72 -11.52
CA LEU A 284 7.10 -3.69 -10.68
C LEU A 284 7.47 -3.40 -9.22
N TRP A 285 8.45 -4.14 -8.69
CA TRP A 285 8.90 -3.98 -7.31
C TRP A 285 9.47 -2.60 -7.03
N ARG A 286 10.36 -2.09 -7.90
CA ARG A 286 10.94 -0.74 -7.74
C ARG A 286 9.87 0.35 -7.78
N SER A 287 8.88 0.19 -8.66
CA SER A 287 7.74 1.13 -8.77
C SER A 287 6.93 1.20 -7.48
N PHE A 288 6.58 0.05 -6.89
CA PHE A 288 5.88 0.01 -5.60
C PHE A 288 6.71 0.59 -4.44
N MET A 289 8.02 0.34 -4.42
CA MET A 289 8.91 0.88 -3.38
C MET A 289 9.01 2.41 -3.45
N ALA A 290 9.15 2.96 -4.65
CA ALA A 290 9.15 4.42 -4.85
C ALA A 290 7.80 5.05 -4.49
N GLU A 291 6.70 4.41 -4.87
CA GLU A 291 5.34 4.85 -4.52
C GLU A 291 5.13 4.86 -3.00
N GLU A 292 5.54 3.81 -2.29
CA GLU A 292 5.46 3.76 -0.83
C GLU A 292 6.28 4.89 -0.17
N VAL A 293 7.48 5.20 -0.67
CA VAL A 293 8.28 6.35 -0.19
C VAL A 293 7.48 7.65 -0.35
N GLY A 294 6.85 7.88 -1.51
CA GLY A 294 6.00 9.04 -1.75
C GLY A 294 4.84 9.15 -0.75
N HIS A 295 4.19 8.03 -0.41
CA HIS A 295 3.11 8.04 0.58
C HIS A 295 3.58 8.25 2.01
N ILE A 296 4.76 7.73 2.38
CA ILE A 296 5.34 7.95 3.72
C ILE A 296 5.76 9.42 3.89
N LEU A 297 6.34 10.04 2.86
CA LEU A 297 6.63 11.47 2.86
C LEU A 297 5.36 12.31 3.07
N GLN A 298 4.25 11.94 2.41
CA GLN A 298 2.96 12.60 2.63
C GLN A 298 2.46 12.44 4.06
N ILE A 299 2.60 11.26 4.67
CA ILE A 299 2.25 11.04 6.09
C ILE A 299 3.04 11.99 6.99
N MET A 300 4.37 12.07 6.81
CA MET A 300 5.24 12.96 7.57
C MET A 300 4.82 14.42 7.38
N PHE A 301 4.61 14.85 6.13
CA PHE A 301 4.17 16.20 5.81
C PHE A 301 2.85 16.55 6.50
N HIS A 302 1.84 15.69 6.44
CA HIS A 302 0.54 15.94 7.08
C HIS A 302 0.66 16.05 8.60
N GLN A 303 1.41 15.14 9.24
CA GLN A 303 1.64 15.17 10.69
C GLN A 303 2.39 16.44 11.12
N LEU A 304 3.47 16.78 10.41
CA LEU A 304 4.20 18.01 10.65
C LEU A 304 3.30 19.21 10.44
N HIS A 305 2.59 19.32 9.31
CA HIS A 305 1.75 20.48 9.02
C HIS A 305 0.64 20.70 10.06
N ALA A 306 0.02 19.64 10.56
CA ALA A 306 -1.03 19.71 11.57
C ALA A 306 -0.53 20.11 12.98
N SER A 307 0.73 19.83 13.30
CA SER A 307 1.29 20.13 14.62
C SER A 307 1.53 21.63 14.83
N ALA A 308 1.23 22.15 16.03
CA ALA A 308 1.59 23.52 16.44
C ALA A 308 2.93 23.58 17.20
N GLU A 309 3.62 22.45 17.34
CA GLU A 309 4.87 22.32 18.08
C GLU A 309 6.09 22.45 17.12
N VAL A 310 7.27 22.73 17.68
CA VAL A 310 8.54 22.84 16.95
C VAL A 310 9.38 21.57 17.17
N PRO A 311 9.99 20.96 16.14
CA PRO A 311 10.81 19.76 16.35
C PRO A 311 12.06 20.06 17.17
N SER A 312 12.54 19.06 17.90
CA SER A 312 13.84 19.10 18.54
C SER A 312 14.98 19.15 17.52
N GLY A 313 16.14 19.64 17.96
CA GLY A 313 17.35 19.65 17.12
C GLY A 313 17.78 18.25 16.65
N ASP A 314 17.71 17.25 17.54
CA ASP A 314 18.07 15.87 17.22
C ASP A 314 17.15 15.29 16.12
N LEU A 315 15.83 15.58 16.19
CA LEU A 315 14.87 15.09 15.20
C LEU A 315 15.06 15.72 13.82
N LEU A 316 15.23 17.06 13.76
CA LEU A 316 15.53 17.75 12.50
C LEU A 316 16.85 17.26 11.90
N LEU A 317 17.89 17.07 12.73
CA LEU A 317 19.19 16.59 12.27
C LEU A 317 19.09 15.18 11.69
N SER A 318 18.32 14.27 12.31
CA SER A 318 18.06 12.94 11.76
C SER A 318 17.41 12.99 10.37
N TRP A 319 16.42 13.88 10.17
CA TRP A 319 15.81 14.09 8.86
C TRP A 319 16.82 14.59 7.82
N LEU A 320 17.60 15.62 8.15
CA LEU A 320 18.58 16.19 7.23
C LEU A 320 19.71 15.21 6.91
N LYS A 321 20.15 14.40 7.88
CA LYS A 321 21.13 13.33 7.64
C LYS A 321 20.59 12.28 6.68
N LEU A 322 19.33 11.86 6.84
CA LEU A 322 18.70 10.94 5.90
C LEU A 322 18.61 11.53 4.49
N MET A 323 18.17 12.79 4.37
CA MET A 323 18.09 13.43 3.05
C MET A 323 19.48 13.61 2.42
N ASN A 324 20.50 13.97 3.21
CA ASN A 324 21.87 14.07 2.72
C ASN A 324 22.44 12.72 2.27
N GLU A 325 22.19 11.65 3.02
CA GLU A 325 22.58 10.26 2.70
C GLU A 325 22.09 9.83 1.30
N TYR A 326 20.88 10.27 0.92
CA TYR A 326 20.28 9.95 -0.37
C TYR A 326 20.18 11.15 -1.34
N GLN A 327 21.01 12.19 -1.13
CA GLN A 327 21.10 13.37 -2.01
C GLN A 327 19.72 13.99 -2.33
N PHE A 328 18.86 14.11 -1.32
CA PHE A 328 17.49 14.63 -1.45
C PHE A 328 16.65 13.92 -2.53
N LEU A 329 16.97 12.65 -2.82
CA LEU A 329 16.34 11.82 -3.85
C LEU A 329 16.52 12.37 -5.27
N GLU A 330 17.56 13.16 -5.54
CA GLU A 330 17.88 13.65 -6.88
C GLU A 330 18.19 12.51 -7.85
N GLY A 331 18.90 11.49 -7.39
CA GLY A 331 19.26 10.29 -8.17
C GLY A 331 18.20 9.18 -8.20
N LEU A 332 16.99 9.41 -7.69
CA LEU A 332 15.95 8.37 -7.66
C LEU A 332 15.49 8.04 -9.08
N SER A 333 15.72 6.80 -9.52
CA SER A 333 15.24 6.28 -10.80
C SER A 333 14.12 5.27 -10.58
N VAL A 334 12.97 5.52 -11.22
CA VAL A 334 11.81 4.62 -11.20
C VAL A 334 11.61 4.08 -12.61
N PRO A 335 11.72 2.77 -12.84
CA PRO A 335 11.66 2.20 -14.18
C PRO A 335 10.20 1.99 -14.63
N CYS A 336 9.39 3.05 -14.66
CA CYS A 336 8.00 3.00 -15.13
C CYS A 336 7.82 3.72 -16.47
N GLN A 337 6.63 3.64 -17.07
CA GLN A 337 6.32 4.26 -18.36
C GLN A 337 6.59 5.78 -18.37
N ASP A 338 6.18 6.48 -17.29
CA ASP A 338 6.38 7.91 -17.12
C ASP A 338 7.10 8.24 -15.79
N PRO A 339 8.44 8.08 -15.71
CA PRO A 339 9.20 8.25 -14.47
C PRO A 339 9.05 9.65 -13.85
N VAL A 340 8.91 10.67 -14.69
CA VAL A 340 8.79 12.07 -14.26
C VAL A 340 7.53 12.29 -13.42
N GLU A 341 6.41 11.65 -13.79
CA GLU A 341 5.14 11.78 -13.05
C GLU A 341 5.21 11.19 -11.65
N VAL A 342 6.12 10.24 -11.41
CA VAL A 342 6.32 9.62 -10.09
C VAL A 342 7.41 10.34 -9.29
N VAL A 343 8.56 10.62 -9.92
CA VAL A 343 9.73 11.19 -9.24
C VAL A 343 9.50 12.65 -8.83
N PHE A 344 8.87 13.46 -9.68
CA PHE A 344 8.67 14.88 -9.40
C PHE A 344 7.83 15.13 -8.13
N PRO A 345 6.66 14.47 -7.93
CA PRO A 345 5.92 14.59 -6.67
C PRO A 345 6.72 14.14 -5.45
N ILE A 346 7.54 13.09 -5.56
CA ILE A 346 8.37 12.60 -4.45
C ILE A 346 9.38 13.68 -4.03
N GLN A 347 10.12 14.25 -4.98
CA GLN A 347 11.10 15.32 -4.73
C GLN A 347 10.43 16.60 -4.20
N ALA A 348 9.24 16.94 -4.71
CA ALA A 348 8.44 18.04 -4.17
C ALA A 348 8.06 17.78 -2.71
N PHE A 349 7.62 16.56 -2.36
CA PHE A 349 7.31 16.21 -0.96
C PHE A 349 8.53 16.16 -0.06
N VAL A 350 9.72 15.79 -0.54
CA VAL A 350 10.97 15.95 0.23
C VAL A 350 11.20 17.42 0.60
N SER A 351 11.04 18.31 -0.37
CA SER A 351 11.20 19.76 -0.17
C SER A 351 10.15 20.31 0.80
N LEU A 352 8.88 19.96 0.60
CA LEU A 352 7.77 20.39 1.45
C LEU A 352 7.91 19.86 2.89
N THR A 353 8.31 18.59 3.06
CA THR A 353 8.52 17.98 4.38
C THR A 353 9.68 18.65 5.10
N THR A 354 10.77 18.96 4.40
CA THR A 354 11.91 19.70 4.96
C THR A 354 11.48 21.09 5.45
N LEU A 355 10.72 21.83 4.64
CA LEU A 355 10.17 23.13 5.06
C LEU A 355 9.19 23.00 6.24
N ALA A 356 8.38 21.94 6.26
CA ALA A 356 7.44 21.67 7.34
C ALA A 356 8.14 21.38 8.67
N PHE A 357 9.30 20.70 8.64
CA PHE A 357 10.16 20.53 9.81
C PHE A 357 10.68 21.87 10.34
N LEU A 358 11.07 22.80 9.47
CA LEU A 358 11.61 24.09 9.91
C LEU A 358 10.58 24.97 10.63
N LYS A 359 9.27 24.74 10.43
CA LYS A 359 8.22 25.49 11.15
C LYS A 359 8.45 27.00 11.12
N LEU A 360 8.89 27.54 9.97
CA LEU A 360 9.43 28.89 9.84
C LEU A 360 8.58 29.97 10.53
N PRO A 361 7.24 30.02 10.39
CA PRO A 361 6.42 31.03 11.08
C PRO A 361 6.54 30.96 12.62
N LEU A 362 6.56 29.76 13.19
CA LEU A 362 6.70 29.55 14.64
C LEU A 362 8.11 29.87 15.11
N ALA A 363 9.12 29.44 14.34
CA ALA A 363 10.53 29.69 14.66
C ALA A 363 10.84 31.20 14.66
N PHE A 364 10.45 31.92 13.60
CA PHE A 364 10.67 33.37 13.51
C PHE A 364 9.97 34.14 14.63
N SER A 365 8.71 33.80 14.93
CA SER A 365 7.97 34.42 16.04
C SER A 365 8.67 34.17 17.38
N SER A 366 9.14 32.95 17.62
CA SER A 366 9.84 32.59 18.87
C SER A 366 11.17 33.32 19.03
N ILE A 367 11.96 33.40 17.95
CA ILE A 367 13.26 34.11 17.94
C ILE A 367 13.05 35.61 18.18
N THR A 368 12.09 36.21 17.48
CA THR A 368 11.81 37.66 17.57
C THR A 368 11.32 38.05 18.96
N ASN A 369 10.39 37.26 19.52
CA ASN A 369 9.79 37.52 20.82
C ASN A 369 10.61 36.97 21.99
N ARG A 370 11.75 36.31 21.73
CA ARG A 370 12.56 35.58 22.72
C ARG A 370 11.71 34.62 23.58
N ALA A 371 10.69 34.03 22.96
CA ALA A 371 9.79 33.09 23.60
C ALA A 371 10.32 31.66 23.44
N GLN A 372 10.06 30.81 24.44
CA GLN A 372 10.37 29.39 24.34
C GLN A 372 9.20 28.66 23.66
N PRO A 373 9.38 28.09 22.45
CA PRO A 373 8.31 27.37 21.78
C PRO A 373 8.01 26.06 22.50
N GLN A 374 6.79 25.54 22.31
CA GLN A 374 6.50 24.14 22.60
C GLN A 374 7.24 23.25 21.61
N THR A 375 7.84 22.16 22.12
CA THR A 375 8.65 21.25 21.30
C THR A 375 8.09 19.83 21.28
N PHE A 376 8.38 19.11 20.20
CA PHE A 376 8.26 17.65 20.14
C PHE A 376 9.64 17.01 19.89
N PRO A 377 10.08 16.08 20.77
CA PRO A 377 9.47 15.70 22.06
C PRO A 377 9.39 16.85 23.07
N SER A 378 8.44 16.77 24.00
CA SER A 378 8.25 17.79 25.04
C SER A 378 9.46 17.86 25.98
N GLY A 379 9.90 19.08 26.30
CA GLY A 379 11.04 19.31 27.19
C GLY A 379 12.40 19.25 26.51
N GLN A 380 12.47 18.99 25.20
CA GLN A 380 13.71 19.11 24.43
C GLN A 380 13.94 20.54 23.94
N THR A 381 15.17 20.82 23.52
CA THR A 381 15.55 22.12 22.96
C THR A 381 15.09 22.20 21.50
N ALA A 382 14.38 23.28 21.16
CA ALA A 382 14.00 23.58 19.77
C ALA A 382 15.25 23.66 18.89
N TYR A 383 15.15 23.20 17.64
CA TYR A 383 16.32 23.03 16.77
C TYR A 383 17.20 24.29 16.63
N PHE A 384 16.60 25.49 16.61
CA PHE A 384 17.33 26.76 16.48
C PHE A 384 17.95 27.29 17.79
N LEU A 385 17.67 26.63 18.91
CA LEU A 385 18.30 26.90 20.22
C LEU A 385 19.35 25.85 20.59
N SER A 386 19.43 24.74 19.84
CA SER A 386 20.40 23.67 20.05
C SER A 386 21.78 24.10 19.53
N LYS A 387 22.64 24.53 20.45
CA LYS A 387 24.06 24.76 20.19
C LYS A 387 24.79 23.42 20.25
N GLU A 388 25.01 22.81 19.08
CA GLU A 388 25.95 21.68 18.84
C GLU A 388 25.57 20.27 19.34
N LYS A 389 25.34 19.38 18.37
CA LYS A 389 26.02 18.08 18.28
C LYS A 389 26.58 17.97 16.87
N ASN A 390 27.89 18.19 16.73
CA ASN A 390 28.75 18.12 15.53
C ASN A 390 28.10 17.63 14.21
N PHE A 391 28.17 18.50 13.20
CA PHE A 391 27.90 18.18 11.78
C PHE A 391 28.95 17.24 11.21
#